data_AF-A0A2W2BEH6-F1
#
_entry.id   AF-A0A2W2BEH6-F1
#
_cell.length_a   1.000
_cell.length_b   1.000
_cell.length_c   1.000
_cell.angle_alpha   90.00
_cell.angle_beta   90.00
_cell.angle_gamma   90.00
#
_symmetry.space_group_name_H-M   'P 1'
#
loop_
_entity.id
_entity.type
_entity.pdbx_description
1 polymer ?
#
loop_
_entity_poly.entity_id
_entity_poly.type
_entity_poly.pdbx_seq_one_letter_code
_entity_poly.pdbx_strand_id
1 'polypeptide(L)'
;MPPRVRPAQLEPEDFDAIREAVMETPRGRWFLDEFSTRLRRAEHSSLQDSMRRLETAIASNHDEVMSRLASVLRSEAEEAAEPVRPAAETRLAPRHMRYYRADEDIFEPAPEATLAAVPRLLDMLPPEEPAPAPRRRIIITRHKPGEPFDVPLAEELPRAS
;
A
#
# COMPACT_ATOMS: atom_id res chain seq x y z
N MET A 1 -11.28 -0.38 -46.84
CA MET A 1 -10.67 0.41 -45.72
C MET A 1 -10.15 1.70 -46.33
N PRO A 2 -10.52 2.89 -45.83
CA PRO A 2 -10.05 4.15 -46.41
C PRO A 2 -8.53 4.30 -46.24
N PRO A 3 -7.85 5.01 -47.16
CA PRO A 3 -6.41 5.23 -47.06
C PRO A 3 -6.09 6.05 -45.81
N ARG A 4 -5.11 5.58 -45.01
CA ARG A 4 -4.53 6.38 -43.92
C ARG A 4 -3.70 7.49 -44.56
N VAL A 5 -4.26 8.69 -44.60
CA VAL A 5 -3.52 9.90 -44.93
C VAL A 5 -2.46 10.05 -43.83
N ARG A 6 -1.18 9.98 -44.21
CA ARG A 6 -0.11 10.39 -43.30
C ARG A 6 -0.24 11.90 -43.17
N PRO A 7 -0.46 12.45 -41.96
CA PRO A 7 -0.40 13.90 -41.81
C PRO A 7 0.96 14.36 -42.32
N ALA A 8 0.99 15.52 -42.99
CA ALA A 8 2.24 16.21 -43.28
C ALA A 8 3.08 16.29 -41.98
N GLN A 9 4.40 16.39 -42.10
CA GLN A 9 5.25 16.65 -40.93
C GLN A 9 4.73 17.92 -40.26
N LEU A 10 4.01 17.76 -39.15
CA LEU A 10 3.49 18.84 -38.34
C LEU A 10 4.66 19.31 -37.49
N GLU A 11 5.01 20.58 -37.63
CA GLU A 11 6.02 21.19 -36.79
C GLU A 11 5.39 21.58 -35.44
N PRO A 12 6.20 21.76 -34.38
CA PRO A 12 5.68 22.15 -33.07
C PRO A 12 4.82 23.43 -33.12
N GLU A 13 5.14 24.37 -34.02
CA GLU A 13 4.40 25.61 -34.21
C GLU A 13 2.98 25.40 -34.77
N ASP A 14 2.74 24.32 -35.52
CA ASP A 14 1.41 23.99 -36.05
C ASP A 14 0.44 23.61 -34.91
N PHE A 15 0.96 23.12 -33.79
CA PHE A 15 0.14 22.73 -32.65
C PHE A 15 -0.62 23.92 -32.09
N ASP A 16 0.04 25.05 -31.90
CA ASP A 16 -0.60 26.25 -31.34
C ASP A 16 -1.65 26.83 -32.28
N ALA A 17 -1.37 26.86 -33.59
CA ALA A 17 -2.33 27.30 -34.59
C ALA A 17 -3.58 26.41 -34.63
N ILE A 18 -3.41 25.08 -34.57
CA ILE A 18 -4.53 24.13 -34.51
C ILE A 18 -5.29 24.28 -33.19
N ARG A 19 -4.57 24.40 -32.07
CA ARG A 19 -5.16 24.58 -30.74
C ARG A 19 -6.04 25.83 -30.71
N GLU A 20 -5.55 26.95 -31.24
CA GLU A 20 -6.30 28.20 -31.31
C GLU A 20 -7.58 28.03 -32.14
N ALA A 21 -7.47 27.49 -33.36
CA ALA A 21 -8.62 27.23 -34.23
C ALA A 21 -9.67 26.31 -33.59
N VAL A 22 -9.25 25.28 -32.85
CA VAL A 22 -10.17 24.40 -32.12
C VAL A 22 -10.87 25.14 -30.98
N MET A 23 -10.14 25.98 -30.23
CA MET A 23 -10.66 26.73 -29.08
C MET A 23 -11.70 27.79 -29.47
N GLU A 24 -11.71 28.29 -30.71
CA GLU A 24 -12.70 29.27 -31.19
C GLU A 24 -14.14 28.73 -31.08
N THR A 25 -14.34 27.44 -31.35
CA THR A 25 -15.68 26.85 -31.38
C THR A 25 -16.09 26.25 -30.03
N PRO A 26 -17.37 26.36 -29.61
CA PRO A 26 -17.87 25.68 -28.41
C PRO A 26 -17.65 24.16 -28.44
N ARG A 27 -17.79 23.55 -29.62
CA ARG A 27 -17.58 22.10 -29.82
C ARG A 27 -16.12 21.72 -29.62
N GLY A 28 -15.18 22.52 -30.11
CA GLY A 28 -13.75 22.25 -29.97
C GLY A 28 -13.27 22.36 -28.53
N ARG A 29 -13.75 23.35 -27.78
CA ARG A 29 -13.48 23.46 -26.33
C ARG A 29 -13.96 22.22 -25.55
N TRP A 30 -15.19 21.77 -25.82
CA TRP A 30 -15.71 20.54 -25.22
C TRP A 30 -14.87 19.31 -25.62
N PHE A 31 -14.46 19.21 -26.89
CA PHE A 31 -13.62 18.12 -27.36
C PHE A 31 -12.27 18.07 -26.64
N LEU A 32 -11.59 19.20 -26.44
CA LEU A 32 -10.30 19.24 -25.76
C LEU A 32 -10.42 18.86 -24.28
N ASP A 33 -11.49 19.32 -23.61
CA ASP A 33 -11.75 18.95 -22.22
C ASP A 33 -12.02 17.45 -22.06
N GLU A 34 -12.91 16.90 -22.90
CA GLU A 34 -13.23 15.48 -22.91
C GLU A 34 -12.03 14.63 -23.33
N PHE A 35 -11.25 15.07 -24.32
CA PHE A 35 -10.01 14.40 -24.73
C PHE A 35 -9.02 14.35 -23.57
N SER A 36 -8.79 15.46 -22.88
CA SER A 36 -7.89 15.51 -21.72
C SER A 36 -8.36 14.56 -20.60
N THR A 37 -9.67 14.48 -20.38
CA THR A 37 -10.27 13.60 -19.38
C THR A 37 -10.12 12.12 -19.76
N ARG A 38 -10.35 11.78 -21.03
CA ARG A 38 -10.17 10.40 -21.53
C ARG A 38 -8.71 9.99 -21.55
N LEU A 39 -7.80 10.90 -21.94
CA LEU A 39 -6.37 10.65 -21.94
C LEU A 39 -5.88 10.32 -20.54
N ARG A 40 -6.19 11.17 -19.54
CA ARG A 40 -5.85 10.89 -18.13
C ARG A 40 -6.41 9.55 -17.65
N ARG A 41 -7.68 9.24 -17.96
CA ARG A 41 -8.28 7.94 -17.58
C ARG A 41 -7.53 6.76 -18.21
N ALA A 42 -7.16 6.86 -19.48
CA ALA A 42 -6.41 5.81 -20.18
C ALA A 42 -4.99 5.65 -19.62
N GLU A 43 -4.28 6.75 -19.38
CA GLU A 43 -2.96 6.77 -18.76
C GLU A 43 -2.98 6.14 -17.37
N HIS A 44 -3.97 6.51 -16.55
CA HIS A 44 -4.15 5.92 -15.22
C HIS A 44 -4.41 4.41 -15.28
N SER A 45 -5.23 3.94 -16.23
CA SER A 45 -5.45 2.50 -16.44
C SER A 45 -4.15 1.79 -16.83
N SER A 46 -3.38 2.37 -17.76
CA SER A 46 -2.09 1.82 -18.19
C SER A 46 -1.08 1.75 -17.05
N LEU A 47 -1.05 2.78 -16.18
CA LEU A 47 -0.20 2.80 -15.01
C LEU A 47 -0.60 1.72 -14.00
N GLN A 48 -1.89 1.57 -13.72
CA GLN A 48 -2.42 0.53 -12.83
C GLN A 48 -2.10 -0.88 -13.35
N ASP A 49 -2.24 -1.11 -14.65
CA ASP A 49 -1.89 -2.40 -15.25
C ASP A 49 -0.39 -2.67 -15.16
N SER A 50 0.44 -1.64 -15.31
CA SER A 50 1.89 -1.75 -15.12
C SER A 50 2.24 -2.08 -13.67
N MET A 51 1.57 -1.46 -12.70
CA MET A 51 1.72 -1.77 -11.27
C MET A 51 1.32 -3.20 -10.96
N ARG A 52 0.15 -3.67 -11.43
CA ARG A 52 -0.27 -5.08 -11.25
C ARG A 52 0.75 -6.07 -11.83
N ARG A 53 1.33 -5.76 -12.98
CA ARG A 53 2.38 -6.59 -13.58
C ARG A 53 3.64 -6.64 -12.71
N LEU A 54 4.04 -5.51 -12.13
CA LEU A 54 5.17 -5.46 -11.19
C LEU A 54 4.85 -6.22 -9.90
N GLU A 55 3.68 -6.03 -9.31
CA GLU A 55 3.21 -6.77 -8.13
C GLU A 55 3.26 -8.28 -8.38
N THR A 56 2.75 -8.72 -9.53
CA THR A 56 2.77 -10.13 -9.94
C THR A 56 4.20 -10.66 -10.06
N ALA A 57 5.09 -9.92 -10.73
CA ALA A 57 6.49 -10.31 -10.91
C ALA A 57 7.27 -10.36 -9.58
N ILE A 58 6.97 -9.45 -8.65
CA ILE A 58 7.56 -9.44 -7.31
C ILE A 58 7.04 -10.65 -6.53
N ALA A 59 5.73 -10.90 -6.54
CA ALA A 59 5.12 -12.04 -5.85
C ALA A 59 5.65 -13.38 -6.37
N SER A 60 5.76 -13.56 -7.69
CA SER A 60 6.31 -14.80 -8.27
C SER A 60 7.77 -15.04 -7.89
N ASN A 61 8.55 -13.97 -7.80
CA ASN A 61 9.97 -14.06 -7.47
C ASN A 61 10.21 -14.12 -5.96
N HIS A 62 9.23 -13.71 -5.13
CA HIS A 62 9.37 -13.66 -3.68
C HIS A 62 9.63 -15.05 -3.11
N ASP A 63 8.85 -16.07 -3.51
CA ASP A 63 9.00 -17.43 -3.00
C ASP A 63 10.37 -18.03 -3.37
N GLU A 64 10.83 -17.79 -4.60
CA GLU A 64 12.16 -18.25 -5.06
C GLU A 64 13.29 -17.56 -4.28
N VAL A 65 13.21 -16.23 -4.10
CA VAL A 65 14.20 -15.45 -3.36
C VAL A 65 14.21 -15.86 -1.89
N MET A 66 13.05 -16.04 -1.25
CA MET A 66 12.94 -16.45 0.14
C MET A 66 13.41 -17.89 0.35
N SER A 67 13.12 -18.80 -0.59
CA SER A 67 13.64 -20.16 -0.57
C SER A 67 15.17 -20.18 -0.68
N ARG A 68 15.73 -19.40 -1.60
CA ARG A 68 17.18 -19.25 -1.75
C ARG A 68 17.82 -18.65 -0.50
N LEU A 69 17.22 -17.62 0.08
CA LEU A 69 17.68 -17.02 1.34
C LEU A 69 17.66 -18.05 2.48
N ALA A 70 16.57 -18.79 2.64
CA ALA A 70 16.46 -19.84 3.66
C ALA A 70 17.50 -20.95 3.47
N SER A 71 17.83 -21.30 2.22
CA SER A 71 18.89 -22.25 1.92
C SER A 71 20.26 -21.74 2.37
N VAL A 72 20.59 -20.47 2.10
CA VAL A 72 21.87 -19.87 2.51
C VAL A 72 21.99 -19.81 4.03
N LEU A 73 20.94 -19.37 4.72
CA LEU A 73 20.94 -19.32 6.18
C LEU A 73 21.07 -20.71 6.82
N ARG A 74 20.49 -21.75 6.20
CA ARG A 74 20.64 -23.13 6.67
C ARG A 74 22.05 -23.66 6.44
N SER A 75 22.67 -23.37 5.29
CA SER A 75 24.07 -23.75 5.06
C SER A 75 25.02 -23.06 6.04
N GLU A 76 24.79 -21.78 6.35
CA GLU A 76 25.58 -21.06 7.36
C GLU A 76 25.36 -21.65 8.77
N ALA A 77 24.13 -22.05 9.11
CA ALA A 77 23.84 -22.70 10.38
C ALA A 77 24.45 -24.11 10.49
N GLU A 78 24.48 -24.88 9.39
CA GLU A 78 25.12 -26.19 9.31
C GLU A 78 26.65 -26.09 9.36
N GLU A 79 27.24 -25.07 8.73
CA GLU A 79 28.67 -24.75 8.82
C GLU A 79 29.06 -24.28 10.24
N ALA A 80 28.18 -23.53 10.92
CA ALA A 80 28.31 -23.20 12.34
C ALA A 80 28.03 -24.39 13.28
N ALA A 81 27.42 -25.47 12.78
CA ALA A 81 27.08 -26.69 13.52
C ALA A 81 28.11 -27.81 13.36
N GLU A 82 29.35 -27.51 12.96
CA GLU A 82 30.49 -28.33 13.41
C GLU A 82 30.38 -28.54 14.93
N PRO A 83 30.68 -29.76 15.43
CA PRO A 83 30.21 -30.20 16.73
C PRO A 83 30.64 -29.22 17.82
N VAL A 84 29.65 -28.49 18.32
CA VAL A 84 29.72 -27.79 19.59
C VAL A 84 30.12 -28.84 20.63
N ARG A 85 31.39 -28.79 21.00
CA ARG A 85 31.94 -29.50 22.15
C ARG A 85 30.98 -29.29 23.32
N PRO A 86 30.66 -30.34 24.12
CA PRO A 86 29.62 -30.24 25.14
C PRO A 86 29.98 -29.11 26.11
N ALA A 87 29.20 -28.02 26.07
CA ALA A 87 29.25 -26.87 26.98
C ALA A 87 30.62 -26.64 27.65
N ALA A 88 31.69 -26.59 26.85
CA ALA A 88 32.95 -26.07 27.34
C ALA A 88 32.79 -24.56 27.28
N GLU A 89 32.24 -24.02 28.37
CA GLU A 89 32.72 -22.78 28.93
C GLU A 89 32.77 -21.61 27.93
N THR A 90 31.82 -20.68 28.03
CA THR A 90 32.10 -19.25 27.80
C THR A 90 33.13 -18.70 28.80
N ARG A 91 34.02 -19.55 29.33
CA ARG A 91 35.17 -19.16 30.12
C ARG A 91 36.22 -18.76 29.11
N LEU A 92 36.38 -17.45 28.92
CA LEU A 92 37.48 -16.91 28.14
C LEU A 92 38.78 -17.62 28.57
N ALA A 93 39.64 -17.95 27.59
CA ALA A 93 40.90 -18.65 27.86
C ALA A 93 41.69 -17.98 29.01
N PRO A 94 42.44 -18.73 29.86
CA PRO A 94 43.10 -18.17 31.05
C PRO A 94 43.98 -16.93 30.79
N ARG A 95 44.52 -16.80 29.58
CA ARG A 95 45.28 -15.61 29.14
C ARG A 95 44.42 -14.34 29.03
N HIS A 96 43.14 -14.47 28.68
CA HIS A 96 42.17 -13.39 28.53
C HIS A 96 41.50 -13.05 29.88
N MET A 97 41.48 -13.99 30.82
CA MET A 97 41.02 -13.75 32.20
C MET A 97 41.88 -12.76 32.98
N ARG A 98 43.09 -12.42 32.51
CA ARG A 98 43.97 -11.44 33.17
C ARG A 98 43.44 -10.00 33.10
N TYR A 99 42.57 -9.71 32.13
CA TYR A 99 42.04 -8.36 31.88
C TYR A 99 40.53 -8.27 32.05
N TYR A 100 39.84 -9.40 32.16
CA TYR A 100 38.41 -9.44 32.49
C TYR A 100 38.25 -9.48 34.01
N ARG A 101 37.69 -8.40 34.56
CA ARG A 101 36.97 -8.46 35.82
C ARG A 101 35.69 -9.24 35.54
N ALA A 102 35.18 -10.03 36.49
CA ALA A 102 33.88 -10.67 36.32
C ALA A 102 32.83 -9.54 36.27
N ASP A 103 32.43 -9.14 35.07
CA ASP A 103 31.52 -8.00 34.86
C ASP A 103 30.15 -8.24 35.51
N GLU A 104 29.82 -9.48 35.89
CA GLU A 104 28.61 -9.82 36.64
C GLU A 104 28.53 -9.15 38.02
N ASP A 105 29.67 -8.80 38.63
CA ASP A 105 29.70 -8.08 39.91
C ASP A 105 29.54 -6.55 39.75
N ILE A 106 29.54 -6.04 38.51
CA ILE A 106 29.43 -4.60 38.20
C ILE A 106 27.96 -4.17 38.09
N PHE A 107 27.07 -5.10 37.77
CA PHE A 107 25.67 -4.79 37.53
C PHE A 107 24.84 -5.08 38.78
N GLU A 108 24.09 -4.08 39.23
CA GLU A 108 23.01 -4.35 40.19
C GLU A 108 21.92 -5.18 39.49
N PRO A 109 21.37 -6.22 40.14
CA PRO A 109 20.30 -7.02 39.55
C PRO A 109 19.12 -6.12 39.23
N ALA A 110 18.57 -6.27 38.01
CA ALA A 110 17.45 -5.45 37.57
C ALA A 110 16.29 -5.57 38.59
N PRO A 111 15.69 -4.44 39.01
CA PRO A 111 14.55 -4.51 39.90
C PRO A 111 13.42 -5.26 39.20
N GLU A 112 12.79 -6.20 39.90
CA GLU A 112 11.62 -6.91 39.39
C GLU A 112 10.55 -5.89 39.01
N ALA A 113 10.26 -5.79 37.71
CA ALA A 113 9.26 -4.87 37.18
C ALA A 113 7.88 -5.31 37.69
N THR A 114 7.44 -4.71 38.79
CA THR A 114 6.05 -4.83 39.26
C THR A 114 5.16 -4.05 38.31
N LEU A 115 4.10 -4.70 37.80
CA LEU A 115 3.11 -4.15 36.84
C LEU A 115 2.46 -2.82 37.28
N ALA A 116 2.68 -2.37 38.52
CA ALA A 116 2.23 -1.10 39.05
C ALA A 116 2.92 0.14 38.43
N ALA A 117 4.07 -0.03 37.76
CA ALA A 117 4.86 1.09 37.23
C ALA A 117 4.34 1.69 35.91
N VAL A 118 3.23 1.19 35.35
CA VAL A 118 2.66 1.72 34.10
C VAL A 118 1.24 2.30 34.29
N PRO A 119 1.04 3.38 35.08
CA PRO A 119 -0.23 4.09 35.08
C PRO A 119 -0.38 5.07 33.89
N ARG A 120 0.60 5.19 32.99
CA ARG A 120 0.66 6.28 31.99
C ARG A 120 0.45 5.91 30.53
N LEU A 121 0.34 4.62 30.20
CA LEU A 121 0.19 4.21 28.79
C LEU A 121 -1.26 4.36 28.32
N LEU A 122 -2.23 4.23 29.22
CA LEU A 122 -3.66 4.37 28.89
C LEU A 122 -4.06 5.83 28.64
N ASP A 123 -3.44 6.79 29.34
CA ASP A 123 -3.68 8.23 29.17
C ASP A 123 -3.09 8.81 27.88
N MET A 124 -2.17 8.07 27.23
CA MET A 124 -1.55 8.44 25.94
C MET A 124 -2.29 7.84 24.74
N LEU A 125 -3.33 7.03 24.98
CA LEU A 125 -4.15 6.50 23.91
C LEU A 125 -5.08 7.62 23.41
N PRO A 126 -5.05 7.96 22.10
CA PRO A 126 -5.96 8.96 21.57
C PRO A 126 -7.40 8.57 21.89
N PRO A 127 -8.27 9.55 22.24
CA PRO A 127 -9.67 9.25 22.53
C PRO A 127 -10.28 8.52 21.34
N GLU A 128 -11.06 7.48 21.61
CA GLU A 128 -11.79 6.73 20.59
C GLU A 128 -12.60 7.72 19.73
N GLU A 129 -12.32 7.76 18.43
CA GLU A 129 -13.04 8.67 17.55
C GLU A 129 -14.55 8.35 17.62
N PRO A 130 -15.42 9.38 17.73
CA PRO A 130 -16.86 9.14 17.77
C PRO A 130 -17.26 8.36 16.52
N ALA A 131 -17.99 7.26 16.72
CA ALA A 131 -18.40 6.36 15.66
C ALA A 131 -18.93 7.13 14.44
N PRO A 132 -18.51 6.79 13.21
CA PRO A 132 -18.84 7.54 12.02
C PRO A 132 -20.36 7.65 11.86
N ALA A 133 -20.84 8.87 11.59
CA ALA A 133 -22.26 9.13 11.37
C ALA A 133 -22.85 8.18 10.30
N PRO A 134 -24.12 7.76 10.45
CA PRO A 134 -24.73 6.80 9.53
C PRO A 134 -24.74 7.34 8.10
N ARG A 135 -24.18 6.57 7.17
CA ARG A 135 -24.09 6.93 5.74
C ARG A 135 -25.48 6.94 5.10
N ARG A 136 -25.85 8.04 4.44
CA ARG A 136 -27.09 8.14 3.66
C ARG A 136 -27.01 7.24 2.42
N ARG A 137 -27.97 6.32 2.27
CA ARG A 137 -28.06 5.38 1.13
C ARG A 137 -29.00 5.93 0.06
N ILE A 138 -28.58 5.88 -1.20
CA ILE A 138 -29.42 6.19 -2.36
C ILE A 138 -30.06 4.88 -2.86
N ILE A 139 -31.38 4.88 -3.07
CA ILE A 139 -32.13 3.75 -3.64
C ILE A 139 -32.70 4.19 -4.98
N ILE A 140 -32.47 3.41 -6.02
CA ILE A 140 -32.98 3.67 -7.37
C ILE A 140 -34.16 2.72 -7.61
N THR A 141 -35.38 3.24 -7.58
CA THR A 141 -36.61 2.51 -7.91
C THR A 141 -37.02 2.80 -9.36
N ARG A 142 -37.22 1.75 -10.16
CA ARG A 142 -37.73 1.87 -11.53
C ARG A 142 -39.25 1.74 -11.51
N HIS A 143 -39.97 2.73 -12.04
CA HIS A 143 -41.42 2.71 -12.19
C HIS A 143 -41.81 2.93 -13.66
N LYS A 144 -43.02 2.48 -14.04
CA LYS A 144 -43.58 2.70 -15.38
C LYS A 144 -44.21 4.09 -15.46
N PRO A 145 -44.15 4.79 -16.62
CA PRO A 145 -44.77 6.10 -16.76
C PRO A 145 -46.29 6.02 -16.59
N GLY A 146 -46.83 6.84 -15.68
CA GLY A 146 -48.29 6.96 -15.44
C GLY A 146 -48.81 6.20 -14.22
N GLU A 147 -47.99 5.43 -13.52
CA GLU A 147 -48.35 4.77 -12.27
C GLU A 147 -48.07 5.70 -11.07
N PRO A 148 -48.98 5.84 -10.10
CA PRO A 148 -48.71 6.61 -8.88
C PRO A 148 -47.52 5.97 -8.14
N PHE A 149 -46.47 6.77 -7.94
CA PHE A 149 -45.22 6.34 -7.31
C PHE A 149 -45.14 6.93 -5.91
N ASP A 150 -45.07 6.06 -4.90
CA ASP A 150 -44.87 6.46 -3.52
C ASP A 150 -43.41 6.19 -3.09
N VAL A 151 -42.77 7.21 -2.51
CA VAL A 151 -41.36 7.15 -2.10
C VAL A 151 -41.34 6.73 -0.63
N PRO A 152 -40.86 5.52 -0.29
CA PRO A 152 -40.84 5.09 1.10
C PRO A 152 -39.93 6.00 1.93
N LEU A 153 -40.40 6.38 3.12
CA LEU A 153 -39.63 7.16 4.07
C LEU A 153 -38.48 6.32 4.63
N ALA A 154 -37.39 6.97 5.03
CA ALA A 154 -36.19 6.28 5.50
C ALA A 154 -36.42 5.33 6.69
N GLU A 155 -37.50 5.55 7.45
CA GLU A 155 -37.90 4.76 8.62
C GLU A 155 -38.55 3.41 8.27
N GLU A 156 -39.07 3.27 7.05
CA GLU A 156 -39.80 2.08 6.58
C GLU A 156 -38.88 1.07 5.87
N LEU A 157 -37.61 1.42 5.67
CA LEU A 157 -36.62 0.56 5.03
C LEU A 157 -36.00 -0.42 6.04
N PRO A 158 -35.83 -1.71 5.69
CA PRO A 158 -35.22 -2.68 6.58
C PRO A 158 -33.78 -2.27 6.93
N ARG A 159 -33.47 -2.18 8.22
CA ARG A 159 -32.11 -1.94 8.71
C ARG A 159 -31.29 -3.20 8.45
N ALA A 160 -30.19 -3.08 7.70
CA ALA A 160 -29.27 -4.19 7.49
C ALA A 160 -28.54 -4.52 8.80
N SER A 161 -28.49 -5.81 9.16
CA SER A 161 -27.67 -6.34 10.24
C SER A 161 -26.18 -6.19 9.99
#